data_AF-A0A941WGA9-F1
#
_entry.id   AF-A0A941WGA9-F1
#
_cell.length_a   1.000
_cell.length_b   1.000
_cell.length_c   1.000
_cell.angle_alpha   90.00
_cell.angle_beta   90.00
_cell.angle_gamma   90.00
#
_symmetry.space_group_name_H-M   'P 1'
#
loop_
_entity.id
_entity.type
_entity.pdbx_description
1 polymer ?
#
loop_
_entity_poly.entity_id
_entity_poly.type
_entity_poly.pdbx_seq_one_letter_code
_entity_poly.pdbx_strand_id
1 'polypeptide(L)' 'MQNLRKYAGYSQREFAELVGTTQQHVSEWECGKVEPTLSNIVRILCVLEITFEELTEE' A
#
# COMPACT_ATOMS: atom_id res chain seq x y z
N MET A 1 -1.55 6.89 -0.68
CA MET A 1 -1.67 5.39 -0.71
C MET A 1 -3.11 4.88 -0.85
N GLN A 2 -4.04 5.27 0.03
CA GLN A 2 -5.41 4.74 -0.02
C GLN A 2 -6.08 4.92 -1.40
N ASN A 3 -5.88 6.09 -2.01
CA ASN A 3 -6.45 6.37 -3.32
C ASN A 3 -5.78 5.54 -4.40
N LEU A 4 -4.44 5.46 -4.41
CA LEU A 4 -3.68 4.60 -5.32
C LEU A 4 -4.19 3.14 -5.31
N ARG A 5 -4.38 2.55 -4.12
CA ARG A 5 -4.96 1.20 -4.00
C ARG A 5 -6.37 1.12 -4.60
N LYS A 6 -7.22 2.11 -4.32
CA LYS A 6 -8.60 2.16 -4.84
C LYS A 6 -8.63 2.33 -6.36
N TYR A 7 -7.72 3.12 -6.93
CA TYR A 7 -7.57 3.27 -8.39
C TYR A 7 -7.12 1.96 -9.05
N ALA A 8 -6.26 1.20 -8.39
CA ALA A 8 -5.89 -0.16 -8.81
C ALA A 8 -7.02 -1.20 -8.63
N GLY A 9 -8.17 -0.81 -8.04
CA GLY A 9 -9.34 -1.66 -7.90
C GLY A 9 -9.28 -2.68 -6.76
N TYR A 10 -8.28 -2.60 -5.89
CA TYR A 10 -8.12 -3.56 -4.80
C TYR A 10 -8.89 -3.16 -3.54
N SER A 11 -9.53 -4.10 -2.87
CA SER A 11 -9.88 -3.95 -1.45
C SER A 11 -8.62 -3.97 -0.58
N GLN A 12 -8.72 -3.53 0.69
CA GLN A 12 -7.58 -3.60 1.61
C GLN A 12 -7.11 -5.04 1.86
N ARG A 13 -8.04 -6.02 1.80
CA ARG A 13 -7.71 -7.44 1.97
C ARG A 13 -6.93 -7.98 0.77
N GLU A 14 -7.43 -7.76 -0.44
CA GLU A 14 -6.74 -8.18 -1.67
C GLU A 14 -5.36 -7.54 -1.79
N PHE A 15 -5.27 -6.24 -1.48
CA PHE A 15 -4.00 -5.54 -1.48
C PHE A 15 -3.02 -6.10 -0.45
N ALA A 16 -3.49 -6.42 0.76
CA ALA A 16 -2.66 -7.04 1.78
C ALA A 16 -2.12 -8.41 1.34
N GLU A 17 -2.95 -9.22 0.69
CA GLU A 17 -2.56 -10.52 0.12
C GLU A 17 -1.47 -10.34 -0.95
N LEU A 18 -1.61 -9.36 -1.86
CA LEU A 18 -0.64 -9.06 -2.90
C LEU A 18 0.70 -8.54 -2.35
N VAL A 19 0.66 -7.67 -1.32
CA VAL A 19 1.86 -7.12 -0.66
C VAL A 19 2.51 -8.14 0.29
N GLY A 20 1.79 -9.20 0.67
CA GLY A 20 2.26 -10.19 1.65
C GLY A 20 2.26 -9.66 3.08
N THR A 21 1.17 -9.01 3.47
CA THR A 21 0.92 -8.44 4.81
C THR A 21 -0.51 -8.75 5.27
N THR A 22 -0.97 -8.11 6.35
CA THR A 22 -2.34 -8.22 6.85
C THR A 22 -3.19 -7.01 6.44
N GLN A 23 -4.51 -7.21 6.31
CA GLN A 23 -5.45 -6.11 6.06
C GLN A 23 -5.39 -5.04 7.17
N GLN A 24 -5.12 -5.44 8.41
CA GLN A 24 -4.93 -4.53 9.53
C GLN A 24 -3.76 -3.59 9.29
N HIS A 25 -2.59 -4.10 8.89
CA HIS A 25 -1.43 -3.26 8.57
C HIS A 25 -1.73 -2.29 7.42
N VAL A 26 -2.41 -2.74 6.37
CA VAL A 26 -2.82 -1.84 5.27
C VAL A 26 -3.71 -0.72 5.82
N SER A 27 -4.67 -1.03 6.70
CA SER A 27 -5.50 0.00 7.32
C SER A 27 -4.69 0.95 8.20
N GLU A 28 -3.69 0.47 8.94
CA GLU A 28 -2.83 1.29 9.78
C GLU A 28 -1.97 2.24 8.93
N TRP A 29 -1.45 1.78 7.79
CA TRP A 29 -0.72 2.59 6.81
C TRP A 29 -1.63 3.68 6.20
N GLU A 30 -2.83 3.31 5.77
CA GLU A 30 -3.79 4.28 5.18
C GLU A 30 -4.29 5.32 6.19
N CYS A 31 -4.28 5.00 7.48
CA CYS A 31 -4.66 5.93 8.55
C CYS A 31 -3.46 6.67 9.16
N GLY A 32 -2.24 6.48 8.65
CA GLY A 32 -1.02 7.11 9.18
C GLY A 32 -0.68 6.70 10.62
N LYS A 33 -1.17 5.54 11.08
CA LYS A 33 -0.89 5.03 12.44
C LYS A 33 0.49 4.38 12.53
N VAL A 34 0.91 3.74 11.45
CA VAL A 34 2.17 3.01 11.34
C VAL A 34 2.73 3.26 9.95
N GLU A 35 4.05 3.44 9.86
CA GLU A 35 4.75 3.53 8.59
C GLU A 35 5.08 2.13 8.04
N PRO A 36 4.93 1.88 6.73
CA PRO A 36 5.39 0.64 6.13
C PRO A 36 6.92 0.52 6.24
N THR A 37 7.42 -0.70 6.45
CA THR A 37 8.86 -0.95 6.35
C THR A 37 9.34 -0.75 4.90
N LEU A 38 10.64 -0.50 4.69
CA LEU A 38 11.21 -0.38 3.34
C LEU A 38 10.88 -1.60 2.46
N SER A 39 10.88 -2.81 3.03
CA SER A 39 10.48 -4.01 2.28
C SER A 39 9.02 -3.97 1.84
N ASN A 40 8.11 -3.42 2.65
CA ASN A 40 6.71 -3.29 2.28
C ASN A 40 6.53 -2.16 1.25
N ILE A 41 7.29 -1.07 1.36
CA ILE A 41 7.30 0.00 0.35
C ILE A 41 7.65 -0.58 -1.02
N VAL A 42 8.76 -1.33 -1.13
CA VAL A 42 9.16 -1.94 -2.40
C VAL A 42 8.06 -2.83 -2.98
N ARG A 43 7.39 -3.64 -2.15
CA ARG A 43 6.28 -4.49 -2.59
C ARG A 43 5.06 -3.68 -3.02
N ILE A 44 4.71 -2.62 -2.29
CA ILE A 44 3.63 -1.70 -2.65
C ILE A 44 3.89 -1.10 -4.03
N LEU A 45 5.10 -0.60 -4.29
CA LEU A 45 5.49 -0.05 -5.58
C LEU A 45 5.35 -1.09 -6.71
N CYS A 46 5.79 -2.33 -6.47
CA CYS A 46 5.64 -3.41 -7.45
C CYS A 46 4.18 -3.80 -7.70
N VAL A 47 3.33 -3.85 -6.66
CA VAL A 47 1.92 -4.26 -6.78
C VAL A 47 1.09 -3.19 -7.48
N LEU A 48 1.37 -1.92 -7.21
CA LEU A 48 0.63 -0.79 -7.79
C LEU A 48 1.21 -0.32 -9.13
N GLU A 49 2.38 -0.84 -9.52
CA GLU A 49 3.13 -0.43 -10.72
C GLU A 49 3.42 1.09 -10.77
N ILE A 50 3.80 1.65 -9.61
CA ILE A 50 4.10 3.09 -9.43
C ILE A 50 5.54 3.32 -8.95
N THR A 51 5.99 4.57 -9.04
CA THR A 51 7.27 5.03 -8.48
C THR A 51 7.14 5.46 -7.02
N PHE A 52 8.27 5.65 -6.36
CA PHE A 52 8.30 6.13 -4.97
C PHE A 52 7.74 7.56 -4.87
N GLU A 53 8.02 8.41 -5.86
CA GLU A 53 7.52 9.78 -5.93
C GLU A 53 5.99 9.79 -5.92
N GLU A 54 5.35 8.99 -6.78
CA GLU A 54 3.88 8.85 -6.84
C GLU A 54 3.28 8.37 -5.51
N LEU A 55 4.00 7.53 -4.76
CA LEU A 55 3.56 7.07 -3.43
C LEU A 55 3.60 8.19 -2.37
N THR A 56 4.54 9.13 -2.49
CA THR A 56 4.79 10.21 -1.50
C THR A 56 4.13 11.55 -1.83
N GLU A 57 3.68 11.76 -3.06
CA GLU A 57 2.97 12.97 -3.49
C GLU A 57 1.48 12.98 -3.10
N GLU A 58 1.00 11.93 -2.43
CA GLU A 58 -0.34 11.83 -1.82
C GLU A 58 -0.39 12.13 -0.32
#